data_AF-A0A1X1NIG5-F1
#
_entry.id   AF-A0A1X1NIG5-F1
#
_cell.length_a   1.000
_cell.length_b   1.000
_cell.length_c   1.000
_cell.angle_alpha   90.00
_cell.angle_beta   90.00
_cell.angle_gamma   90.00
#
_symmetry.space_group_name_H-M   'P 1'
#
loop_
_entity.id
_entity.type
_entity.pdbx_description
1 polymer ?
#
loop_
_entity_poly.entity_id
_entity_poly.type
_entity_poly.pdbx_seq_one_letter_code
_entity_poly.pdbx_strand_id
1 'polypeptide(L)'
;MSGLVALLLAAASGCAADAAQPEAPPSAVSSAGAAEATAPPLPELASRLQEHVAAVWPRTSRIWPGADFTRHVLLVSDGRGAWAVDKDGKREVPLADLAKGGVTVPPNEGGFGAVTWDGRRGIIVRPARTAGVDPTGFDTADVAGRTFGLATHEQFHTYVQQDKKGGWVWESLRALEEKAEGGEDTRAQHYPTRTEPRMYRAMVYNSLLAAYKEPAERRKHLAAAAHWQRTWAAKYPDEAKAQPMLDALEGSARYFESMAVAMALVEDPDDPAQVRGRLTGTLKPLRAVNKNFEPYAVGASALFTADAMGLNARQALVEEPVTPQDVVLKGVVPAAQSMPPDVKRGIEESAAASDRKLAPDIEPFVAGMNDKSKWILLAPLSAAISTLGGSGFYTTDEVPLTIVPKARLHFRLRGGNLDIDGVTVAEVPMEGQIYFGTPLDPRDRTVSLKGRTLTLTSPSLKGTFTVTSKTDEGQRFLYAQEP
;
A
#
# COMPACT_ATOMS: atom_id res chain seq x y z
N MET A 1 0.31 5.96 69.73
CA MET A 1 -0.60 4.94 69.17
C MET A 1 0.19 4.24 68.06
N SER A 2 1.16 3.38 68.35
CA SER A 2 1.16 2.13 69.15
C SER A 2 0.52 0.95 68.42
N GLY A 3 1.36 -0.08 68.17
CA GLY A 3 1.04 -1.47 67.84
C GLY A 3 1.25 -1.80 66.36
N LEU A 4 2.31 -2.44 65.84
CA LEU A 4 3.15 -3.58 66.26
C LEU A 4 2.45 -4.65 67.12
N VAL A 5 2.16 -5.82 66.53
CA VAL A 5 2.50 -7.15 67.07
C VAL A 5 2.58 -8.14 65.90
N ALA A 6 3.69 -8.89 65.89
CA ALA A 6 4.05 -10.01 65.02
C ALA A 6 3.88 -11.36 65.76
N LEU A 7 3.94 -12.49 65.02
CA LEU A 7 4.62 -13.80 65.30
C LEU A 7 3.86 -14.93 64.56
N LEU A 8 4.47 -15.69 63.62
CA LEU A 8 5.40 -16.87 63.78
C LEU A 8 4.63 -18.11 64.31
N LEU A 9 4.78 -19.37 63.89
CA LEU A 9 5.76 -20.27 63.22
C LEU A 9 4.93 -21.45 62.62
N ALA A 10 5.38 -22.39 61.78
CA ALA A 10 6.60 -23.19 61.81
C ALA A 10 6.84 -23.95 60.48
N ALA A 11 8.08 -24.44 60.35
CA ALA A 11 8.75 -25.00 59.18
C ALA A 11 8.70 -26.54 59.05
N ALA A 12 9.01 -27.05 57.86
CA ALA A 12 9.94 -28.16 57.58
C ALA A 12 10.04 -28.36 56.04
N SER A 13 11.16 -28.03 55.40
CA SER A 13 12.33 -28.89 55.12
C SER A 13 12.20 -29.68 53.81
N GLY A 14 13.06 -29.33 52.85
CA GLY A 14 13.27 -30.09 51.61
C GLY A 14 14.39 -29.46 50.78
N CYS A 15 15.62 -29.89 51.04
CA CYS A 15 16.82 -29.53 50.29
C CYS A 15 16.75 -30.00 48.83
N ALA A 16 17.25 -29.18 47.89
CA ALA A 16 18.48 -29.44 47.14
C ALA A 16 18.50 -28.79 45.74
N ALA A 17 19.71 -28.34 45.38
CA ALA A 17 20.29 -28.16 44.05
C ALA A 17 19.96 -26.87 43.28
N ASP A 18 20.90 -25.93 43.40
CA ASP A 18 21.36 -25.04 42.34
C ASP A 18 21.43 -25.77 40.98
N ALA A 19 20.73 -25.22 40.00
CA ALA A 19 21.07 -25.39 38.60
C ALA A 19 20.83 -24.04 37.91
N ALA A 20 21.92 -23.36 37.59
CA ALA A 20 21.97 -22.19 36.74
C ALA A 20 21.12 -22.44 35.49
N GLN A 21 20.07 -21.65 35.30
CA GLN A 21 19.37 -21.60 34.02
C GLN A 21 20.27 -20.87 33.03
N PRO A 22 20.59 -21.48 31.87
CA PRO A 22 21.30 -20.78 30.82
C PRO A 22 20.43 -19.64 30.30
N GLU A 23 20.98 -18.43 30.32
CA GLU A 23 20.48 -17.27 29.59
C GLU A 23 20.19 -17.69 28.14
N ALA A 24 18.91 -17.73 27.78
CA ALA A 24 18.52 -17.89 26.39
C ALA A 24 18.98 -16.64 25.64
N PRO A 25 19.79 -16.77 24.57
CA PRO A 25 20.27 -15.60 23.84
C PRO A 25 19.09 -14.84 23.25
N PRO A 26 19.21 -13.51 23.07
CA PRO A 26 18.19 -12.72 22.41
C PRO A 26 17.92 -13.36 21.05
N SER A 27 16.69 -13.84 20.88
CA SER A 27 16.20 -14.31 19.60
C SER A 27 16.12 -13.10 18.69
N ALA A 28 17.24 -12.78 18.05
CA ALA A 28 17.22 -12.11 16.77
C ALA A 28 16.20 -12.86 15.93
N VAL A 29 15.20 -12.14 15.41
CA VAL A 29 14.42 -12.58 14.26
C VAL A 29 15.40 -12.59 13.10
N SER A 30 16.29 -13.58 13.08
CA SER A 30 17.03 -13.99 11.93
C SER A 30 15.98 -14.63 11.03
N SER A 31 15.54 -13.87 10.04
CA SER A 31 14.96 -14.44 8.83
C SER A 31 16.01 -15.39 8.26
N ALA A 32 15.98 -16.66 8.68
CA ALA A 32 16.68 -17.71 7.97
C ALA A 32 16.17 -17.67 6.53
N GLY A 33 17.05 -17.24 5.63
CA GLY A 33 16.71 -16.80 4.29
C GLY A 33 16.07 -17.91 3.47
N ALA A 34 14.77 -17.80 3.22
CA ALA A 34 14.28 -18.15 1.91
C ALA A 34 14.88 -17.10 0.96
N ALA A 35 15.78 -17.52 0.07
CA ALA A 35 16.28 -16.63 -0.96
C ALA A 35 15.08 -16.07 -1.73
N GLU A 36 14.91 -14.75 -1.73
CA GLU A 36 13.83 -14.12 -2.50
C GLU A 36 13.98 -14.53 -3.98
N ALA A 37 12.89 -14.95 -4.60
CA ALA A 37 12.93 -15.30 -6.00
C ALA A 37 13.28 -14.06 -6.82
N THR A 38 14.39 -14.13 -7.54
CA THR A 38 14.81 -13.09 -8.47
C THR A 38 14.03 -13.19 -9.77
N ALA A 39 13.86 -12.05 -10.43
CA ALA A 39 13.20 -11.98 -11.72
C ALA A 39 13.96 -12.82 -12.75
N PRO A 40 13.29 -13.72 -13.50
CA PRO A 40 13.92 -14.39 -14.62
C PRO A 40 14.22 -13.39 -15.75
N PRO A 41 15.05 -13.77 -16.74
CA PRO A 41 15.25 -12.96 -17.94
C PRO A 41 13.92 -12.52 -18.57
N LEU A 42 13.86 -11.30 -19.11
CA LEU A 42 12.61 -10.69 -19.59
C LEU A 42 11.79 -11.57 -20.57
N PRO A 43 12.38 -12.28 -21.55
CA PRO A 43 11.62 -13.18 -22.43
C PRO A 43 10.97 -14.37 -21.69
N GLU A 44 11.65 -14.90 -20.68
CA GLU A 44 11.12 -15.97 -19.84
C GLU A 44 10.01 -15.43 -18.93
N LEU A 45 10.20 -14.24 -18.35
CA LEU A 45 9.14 -13.56 -17.59
C LEU A 45 7.90 -13.33 -18.46
N ALA A 46 8.07 -12.82 -19.68
CA ALA A 46 6.97 -12.63 -20.62
C ALA A 46 6.26 -13.95 -20.98
N SER A 47 6.97 -15.08 -20.97
CA SER A 47 6.39 -16.41 -21.18
C SER A 47 5.46 -16.81 -20.04
N ARG A 48 5.93 -16.72 -18.81
CA ARG A 48 5.13 -17.04 -17.62
C ARG A 48 3.93 -16.10 -17.47
N LEU A 49 4.12 -14.81 -17.79
CA LEU A 49 3.02 -13.84 -17.82
C LEU A 49 1.98 -14.22 -18.87
N GLN A 50 2.39 -14.69 -20.05
CA GLN A 50 1.46 -15.11 -21.09
C GLN A 50 0.62 -16.31 -20.66
N GLU A 51 1.22 -17.27 -19.95
CA GLU A 51 0.50 -18.41 -19.37
C GLU A 51 -0.58 -17.95 -18.39
N HIS A 52 -0.24 -17.06 -17.44
CA HIS A 52 -1.21 -16.49 -16.50
C HIS A 52 -2.32 -15.71 -17.21
N VAL A 53 -1.96 -14.87 -18.18
CA VAL A 53 -2.90 -14.05 -18.95
C VAL A 53 -3.87 -14.93 -19.74
N ALA A 54 -3.37 -15.94 -20.46
CA ALA A 54 -4.19 -16.86 -21.24
C ALA A 54 -5.15 -17.69 -20.35
N ALA A 55 -4.68 -18.10 -19.17
CA ALA A 55 -5.51 -18.82 -18.21
C ALA A 55 -6.64 -17.96 -17.64
N VAL A 56 -6.41 -16.68 -17.38
CA VAL A 56 -7.31 -15.89 -16.51
C VAL A 56 -8.09 -14.81 -17.23
N TRP A 57 -7.49 -14.05 -18.15
CA TRP A 57 -8.17 -12.88 -18.74
C TRP A 57 -9.48 -13.21 -19.44
N PRO A 58 -9.62 -14.36 -20.15
CA PRO A 58 -10.91 -14.80 -20.68
C PRO A 58 -12.00 -15.09 -19.64
N ARG A 59 -11.62 -15.19 -18.35
CA ARG A 59 -12.49 -15.57 -17.23
C ARG A 59 -12.72 -14.45 -16.22
N THR A 60 -12.23 -13.24 -16.50
CA THR A 60 -12.30 -12.08 -15.58
C THR A 60 -13.73 -11.72 -15.17
N SER A 61 -14.71 -11.94 -16.04
CA SER A 61 -16.14 -11.75 -15.76
C SER A 61 -16.69 -12.67 -14.67
N ARG A 62 -16.02 -13.81 -14.39
CA ARG A 62 -16.36 -14.71 -13.27
C ARG A 62 -15.90 -14.14 -11.92
N ILE A 63 -14.82 -13.36 -11.92
CA ILE A 63 -14.27 -12.71 -10.73
C ILE A 63 -15.10 -11.45 -10.41
N TRP A 64 -15.41 -10.63 -11.41
CA TRP A 64 -16.28 -9.47 -11.22
C TRP A 64 -17.20 -9.27 -12.41
N PRO A 65 -18.54 -9.20 -12.21
CA PRO A 65 -19.49 -8.96 -13.29
C PRO A 65 -19.14 -7.69 -14.09
N GLY A 66 -19.04 -7.80 -15.41
CA GLY A 66 -18.71 -6.69 -16.29
C GLY A 66 -17.21 -6.45 -16.52
N ALA A 67 -16.32 -7.13 -15.79
CA ALA A 67 -14.90 -7.12 -16.11
C ALA A 67 -14.63 -7.99 -17.37
N ASP A 68 -13.98 -7.42 -18.38
CA ASP A 68 -13.57 -8.13 -19.59
C ASP A 68 -12.20 -7.65 -20.06
N PHE A 69 -11.18 -8.48 -19.82
CA PHE A 69 -9.80 -8.21 -20.23
C PHE A 69 -9.40 -9.00 -21.50
N THR A 70 -10.33 -9.63 -22.21
CA THR A 70 -10.03 -10.47 -23.39
C THR A 70 -9.32 -9.73 -24.52
N ARG A 71 -9.52 -8.40 -24.60
CA ARG A 71 -8.91 -7.53 -25.62
C ARG A 71 -7.80 -6.63 -25.07
N HIS A 72 -7.43 -6.81 -23.81
CA HIS A 72 -6.39 -6.00 -23.17
C HIS A 72 -4.99 -6.45 -23.55
N VAL A 73 -3.98 -5.64 -23.26
CA VAL A 73 -2.55 -5.96 -23.44
C VAL A 73 -1.76 -5.65 -22.18
N LEU A 74 -0.84 -6.53 -21.81
CA LEU A 74 0.15 -6.28 -20.77
C LEU A 74 1.48 -5.96 -21.47
N LEU A 75 1.99 -4.75 -21.26
CA LEU A 75 3.35 -4.40 -21.65
C LEU A 75 4.28 -4.63 -20.45
N VAL A 76 5.36 -5.38 -20.65
CA VAL A 76 6.37 -5.62 -19.61
C VAL A 76 7.73 -5.16 -20.12
N SER A 77 8.45 -4.35 -19.34
CA SER A 77 9.75 -3.82 -19.74
C SER A 77 10.73 -3.71 -18.56
N ASP A 78 12.00 -3.98 -18.80
CA ASP A 78 13.10 -3.72 -17.86
C ASP A 78 13.85 -2.40 -18.16
N GLY A 79 13.34 -1.60 -19.10
CA GLY A 79 13.99 -0.39 -19.60
C GLY A 79 15.05 -0.62 -20.68
N ARG A 80 15.39 -1.88 -21.01
CA ARG A 80 16.30 -2.25 -22.11
C ARG A 80 15.58 -2.98 -23.23
N GLY A 81 14.59 -3.80 -22.89
CA GLY A 81 13.66 -4.42 -23.83
C GLY A 81 12.23 -4.33 -23.35
N ALA A 82 11.28 -4.69 -24.21
CA ALA A 82 9.88 -4.79 -23.83
C ALA A 82 9.19 -5.94 -24.55
N TRP A 83 8.13 -6.45 -23.93
CA TRP A 83 7.25 -7.47 -24.51
C TRP A 83 5.80 -7.03 -24.36
N ALA A 84 5.01 -7.26 -25.41
CA ALA A 84 3.56 -7.22 -25.34
C ALA A 84 3.04 -8.63 -25.12
N VAL A 85 2.19 -8.80 -24.12
CA VAL A 85 1.63 -10.08 -23.68
C VAL A 85 0.11 -9.97 -23.68
N ASP A 86 -0.56 -10.98 -24.22
CA ASP A 86 -2.01 -11.12 -24.18
C ASP A 86 -2.44 -12.59 -24.14
N LYS A 87 -3.76 -12.83 -24.22
CA LYS A 87 -4.31 -14.18 -24.11
C LYS A 87 -3.89 -15.11 -25.26
N ASP A 88 -3.56 -14.53 -26.42
CA ASP A 88 -3.26 -15.28 -27.65
C ASP A 88 -1.76 -15.48 -27.82
N GLY A 89 -0.93 -14.65 -27.19
CA GLY A 89 0.51 -14.87 -27.18
C GLY A 89 1.33 -13.73 -26.59
N LYS A 90 2.60 -13.72 -26.97
CA LYS A 90 3.55 -12.67 -26.61
C LYS A 90 4.42 -12.31 -27.80
N ARG A 91 4.85 -11.05 -27.87
CA ARG A 91 5.79 -10.56 -28.87
C ARG A 91 6.76 -9.55 -28.26
N GLU A 92 8.00 -9.58 -28.73
CA GLU A 92 8.96 -8.53 -28.42
C GLU A 92 8.51 -7.20 -29.04
N VAL A 93 8.75 -6.11 -28.32
CA VAL A 93 8.43 -4.75 -28.75
C VAL A 93 9.67 -3.87 -28.60
N PRO A 94 10.17 -3.28 -29.70
CA PRO A 94 11.24 -2.30 -29.61
C PRO A 94 10.82 -1.11 -28.75
N LEU A 95 11.69 -0.65 -27.85
CA LEU A 95 11.41 0.52 -27.00
C LEU A 95 11.09 1.78 -27.81
N ALA A 96 11.71 1.92 -28.99
CA ALA A 96 11.44 3.02 -29.91
C ALA A 96 9.97 3.02 -30.40
N ASP A 97 9.36 1.84 -30.55
CA ASP A 97 7.98 1.74 -30.98
C ASP A 97 7.02 2.06 -29.83
N LEU A 98 7.35 1.65 -28.59
CA LEU A 98 6.61 2.11 -27.40
C LEU A 98 6.57 3.63 -27.32
N ALA A 99 7.74 4.28 -27.46
CA ALA A 99 7.85 5.73 -27.44
C ALA A 99 7.04 6.40 -28.56
N LYS A 100 7.06 5.86 -29.79
CA LYS A 100 6.22 6.36 -30.90
C LYS A 100 4.73 6.23 -30.61
N GLY A 101 4.32 5.20 -29.88
CA GLY A 101 2.94 5.01 -29.41
C GLY A 101 2.58 5.82 -28.16
N GLY A 102 3.46 6.72 -27.70
CA GLY A 102 3.23 7.52 -26.50
C GLY A 102 3.32 6.73 -25.18
N VAL A 103 3.87 5.51 -25.21
CA VAL A 103 4.06 4.69 -24.02
C VAL A 103 5.41 4.98 -23.39
N THR A 104 5.39 5.43 -22.13
CA THR A 104 6.59 5.64 -21.32
C THR A 104 6.81 4.45 -20.38
N VAL A 105 8.01 3.89 -20.39
CA VAL A 105 8.39 2.84 -19.44
C VAL A 105 8.52 3.45 -18.04
N PRO A 106 7.90 2.88 -16.99
CA PRO A 106 8.07 3.35 -15.63
C PRO A 106 9.55 3.43 -15.22
N PRO A 107 10.00 4.53 -14.60
CA PRO A 107 11.42 4.74 -14.28
C PRO A 107 11.90 3.83 -13.12
N ASN A 108 10.98 3.35 -12.29
CA ASN A 108 11.27 2.56 -11.10
C ASN A 108 10.80 1.11 -11.26
N GLU A 109 11.54 0.19 -10.65
CA GLU A 109 11.13 -1.20 -10.48
C GLU A 109 9.87 -1.30 -9.61
N GLY A 110 8.94 -2.17 -10.00
CA GLY A 110 7.59 -2.24 -9.43
C GLY A 110 6.63 -1.15 -9.93
N GLY A 111 7.09 -0.21 -10.77
CA GLY A 111 6.26 0.85 -11.33
C GLY A 111 5.34 0.36 -12.44
N PHE A 112 4.21 1.03 -12.61
CA PHE A 112 3.22 0.74 -13.65
C PHE A 112 2.63 2.01 -14.27
N GLY A 113 1.85 1.86 -15.35
CA GLY A 113 1.04 2.94 -15.91
C GLY A 113 -0.03 2.43 -16.87
N ALA A 114 -1.19 3.09 -16.88
CA ALA A 114 -2.24 2.86 -17.87
C ALA A 114 -1.80 3.28 -19.26
N VAL A 115 -2.08 2.44 -20.26
CA VAL A 115 -1.64 2.66 -21.65
C VAL A 115 -2.73 2.28 -22.63
N THR A 116 -2.68 2.93 -23.80
CA THR A 116 -3.30 2.41 -25.02
C THR A 116 -2.19 2.06 -26.00
N TRP A 117 -2.11 0.80 -26.40
CA TRP A 117 -1.08 0.29 -27.30
C TRP A 117 -1.74 -0.48 -28.43
N ASP A 118 -1.46 -0.10 -29.68
CA ASP A 118 -2.03 -0.74 -30.87
C ASP A 118 -3.57 -0.79 -30.84
N GLY A 119 -4.19 0.33 -30.44
CA GLY A 119 -5.64 0.47 -30.29
C GLY A 119 -6.26 -0.33 -29.14
N ARG A 120 -5.45 -1.00 -28.32
CA ARG A 120 -5.89 -1.83 -27.19
C ARG A 120 -5.56 -1.18 -25.85
N ARG A 121 -6.47 -1.36 -24.89
CA ARG A 121 -6.29 -0.96 -23.49
C ARG A 121 -5.28 -1.87 -22.81
N GLY A 122 -4.50 -1.33 -21.89
CA GLY A 122 -3.51 -2.12 -21.17
C GLY A 122 -2.89 -1.42 -19.99
N ILE A 123 -1.92 -2.10 -19.40
CA ILE A 123 -1.00 -1.56 -18.40
C ILE A 123 0.43 -1.86 -18.87
N ILE A 124 1.33 -0.91 -18.70
CA ILE A 124 2.77 -1.16 -18.74
C ILE A 124 3.28 -1.37 -17.33
N VAL A 125 4.07 -2.43 -17.11
CA VAL A 125 4.71 -2.73 -15.83
C VAL A 125 6.21 -2.82 -16.02
N ARG A 126 6.95 -2.20 -15.09
CA ARG A 126 8.37 -2.51 -14.88
C ARG A 126 8.48 -3.46 -13.69
N PRO A 127 8.78 -4.75 -13.92
CA PRO A 127 8.81 -5.75 -12.86
C PRO A 127 9.79 -5.38 -11.74
N ALA A 128 9.47 -5.77 -10.51
CA ALA A 128 10.45 -5.76 -9.43
C ALA A 128 11.53 -6.83 -9.68
N ARG A 129 12.78 -6.57 -9.26
CA ARG A 129 13.86 -7.57 -9.33
C ARG A 129 13.61 -8.78 -8.44
N THR A 130 12.88 -8.61 -7.34
CA THR A 130 12.54 -9.68 -6.42
C THR A 130 11.05 -9.65 -6.10
N ALA A 131 10.49 -10.81 -5.79
CA ALA A 131 9.08 -10.91 -5.39
C ALA A 131 8.81 -10.27 -4.02
N GLY A 132 9.84 -10.02 -3.21
CA GLY A 132 9.70 -9.56 -1.83
C GLY A 132 8.99 -10.60 -0.95
N VAL A 133 8.70 -10.22 0.30
CA VAL A 133 7.94 -11.04 1.24
C VAL A 133 6.68 -10.29 1.64
N ASP A 134 5.52 -10.87 1.34
CA ASP A 134 4.25 -10.40 1.86
C ASP A 134 3.90 -11.17 3.16
N PRO A 135 3.80 -10.47 4.31
CA PRO A 135 3.49 -11.11 5.59
C PRO A 135 2.10 -11.73 5.64
N THR A 136 1.20 -11.36 4.73
CA THR A 136 -0.19 -11.83 4.69
C THR A 136 -0.43 -12.92 3.66
N GLY A 137 0.55 -13.25 2.82
CA GLY A 137 0.46 -14.32 1.82
C GLY A 137 -0.54 -14.07 0.70
N PHE A 138 -0.89 -12.80 0.50
CA PHE A 138 -1.68 -12.31 -0.61
C PHE A 138 -0.83 -12.24 -1.89
N ASP A 139 0.45 -11.87 -1.83
CA ASP A 139 1.38 -11.87 -2.97
C ASP A 139 1.98 -13.26 -3.23
N THR A 140 2.36 -13.51 -4.49
CA THR A 140 3.10 -14.71 -4.88
C THR A 140 4.58 -14.59 -4.54
N ALA A 141 5.21 -15.73 -4.22
CA ALA A 141 6.65 -15.80 -3.98
C ALA A 141 7.51 -15.65 -5.24
N ASP A 142 6.91 -15.68 -6.43
CA ASP A 142 7.60 -15.50 -7.71
C ASP A 142 7.25 -14.15 -8.38
N VAL A 143 8.20 -13.62 -9.16
CA VAL A 143 8.07 -12.32 -9.83
C VAL A 143 7.01 -12.31 -10.93
N ALA A 144 6.75 -13.44 -11.60
CA ALA A 144 5.76 -13.48 -12.68
C ALA A 144 4.34 -13.38 -12.12
N GLY A 145 4.03 -14.14 -11.07
CA GLY A 145 2.77 -14.05 -10.33
C GLY A 145 2.55 -12.64 -9.77
N ARG A 146 3.59 -12.01 -9.22
CA ARG A 146 3.49 -10.66 -8.64
C ARG A 146 3.30 -9.58 -9.71
N THR A 147 4.01 -9.70 -10.82
CA THR A 147 3.87 -8.79 -11.96
C THR A 147 2.48 -8.94 -12.60
N PHE A 148 1.98 -10.17 -12.73
CA PHE A 148 0.63 -10.44 -13.20
C PHE A 148 -0.44 -9.91 -12.23
N GLY A 149 -0.24 -10.11 -10.93
CA GLY A 149 -1.10 -9.59 -9.87
C GLY A 149 -1.21 -8.07 -9.93
N LEU A 150 -0.07 -7.37 -9.90
CA LEU A 150 -0.02 -5.91 -10.05
C LEU A 150 -0.72 -5.44 -11.33
N ALA A 151 -0.39 -6.03 -12.49
CA ALA A 151 -1.03 -5.67 -13.75
C ALA A 151 -2.55 -5.87 -13.72
N THR A 152 -3.04 -6.90 -13.02
CA THR A 152 -4.46 -7.23 -12.94
C THR A 152 -5.18 -6.31 -11.95
N HIS A 153 -4.55 -5.99 -10.82
CA HIS A 153 -5.01 -5.00 -9.83
C HIS A 153 -5.21 -3.63 -10.46
N GLU A 154 -4.18 -3.12 -11.15
CA GLU A 154 -4.23 -1.78 -11.75
C GLU A 154 -5.17 -1.70 -12.96
N GLN A 155 -5.33 -2.79 -13.70
CA GLN A 155 -6.37 -2.87 -14.74
C GLN A 155 -7.78 -2.83 -14.14
N PHE A 156 -8.00 -3.42 -12.97
CA PHE A 156 -9.29 -3.38 -12.31
C PHE A 156 -9.65 -1.96 -11.88
N HIS A 157 -8.71 -1.25 -11.25
CA HIS A 157 -8.84 0.19 -10.98
C HIS A 157 -9.20 0.97 -12.26
N THR A 158 -8.35 0.87 -13.27
CA THR A 158 -8.41 1.70 -14.48
C THR A 158 -9.66 1.42 -15.35
N TYR A 159 -10.08 0.16 -15.45
CA TYR A 159 -11.05 -0.27 -16.46
C TYR A 159 -12.37 -0.82 -15.89
N VAL A 160 -12.46 -1.01 -14.58
CA VAL A 160 -13.68 -1.48 -13.90
C VAL A 160 -14.18 -0.46 -12.88
N GLN A 161 -13.28 0.21 -12.16
CA GLN A 161 -13.64 1.19 -11.12
C GLN A 161 -13.59 2.65 -11.58
N GLN A 162 -12.81 2.95 -12.62
CA GLN A 162 -12.64 4.31 -13.16
C GLN A 162 -13.21 4.49 -14.57
N ASP A 163 -13.51 5.74 -14.91
CA ASP A 163 -13.85 6.20 -16.24
C ASP A 163 -12.61 6.67 -17.01
N LYS A 164 -12.79 7.09 -18.28
CA LYS A 164 -11.68 7.54 -19.13
C LYS A 164 -10.99 8.82 -18.65
N LYS A 165 -11.60 9.56 -17.73
CA LYS A 165 -11.07 10.79 -17.13
C LYS A 165 -10.47 10.53 -15.74
N GLY A 166 -10.47 9.29 -15.27
CA GLY A 166 -9.99 8.90 -13.94
C GLY A 166 -11.00 9.08 -12.82
N GLY A 167 -12.26 9.44 -13.13
CA GLY A 167 -13.32 9.52 -12.13
C GLY A 167 -13.93 8.14 -11.83
N TRP A 168 -14.44 7.92 -10.61
CA TRP A 168 -15.03 6.64 -10.24
C TRP A 168 -16.31 6.37 -11.04
N VAL A 169 -16.44 5.18 -11.66
CA VAL A 169 -17.69 4.77 -12.34
C VAL A 169 -18.76 4.28 -11.38
N TRP A 170 -18.37 3.69 -10.24
CA TRP A 170 -19.31 3.20 -9.24
C TRP A 170 -19.92 4.35 -8.45
N GLU A 171 -21.25 4.39 -8.34
CA GLU A 171 -21.98 5.40 -7.57
C GLU A 171 -21.59 5.34 -6.09
N SER A 172 -21.42 4.13 -5.58
CA SER A 172 -20.93 3.84 -4.23
C SER A 172 -19.60 4.53 -3.91
N LEU A 173 -18.58 4.40 -4.78
CA LEU A 173 -17.25 4.95 -4.56
C LEU A 173 -17.27 6.47 -4.54
N ARG A 174 -18.02 7.11 -5.46
CA ARG A 174 -18.22 8.56 -5.46
C ARG A 174 -18.88 9.02 -4.15
N ALA A 175 -19.94 8.35 -3.73
CA ALA A 175 -20.64 8.70 -2.49
C ALA A 175 -19.81 8.43 -1.22
N LEU A 176 -18.90 7.45 -1.24
CA LEU A 176 -17.95 7.21 -0.15
C LEU A 176 -16.84 8.28 -0.11
N GLU A 177 -16.34 8.69 -1.27
CA GLU A 177 -15.37 9.78 -1.41
C GLU A 177 -15.96 11.11 -0.94
N GLU A 178 -17.18 11.46 -1.35
CA GLU A 178 -17.88 12.67 -0.90
C GLU A 178 -18.09 12.74 0.62
N LYS A 179 -18.27 11.57 1.26
CA LYS A 179 -18.43 11.46 2.72
C LYS A 179 -17.10 11.50 3.48
N ALA A 180 -15.97 11.29 2.81
CA ALA A 180 -14.66 11.34 3.45
C ALA A 180 -14.29 12.81 3.74
N GLU A 181 -14.64 13.29 4.94
CA GLU A 181 -14.18 14.59 5.45
C GLU A 181 -12.64 14.58 5.58
N GLY A 182 -11.95 15.49 4.89
CA GLY A 182 -10.49 15.67 5.03
C GLY A 182 -9.68 15.68 3.72
N GLY A 183 -10.29 15.35 2.58
CA GLY A 183 -9.60 15.33 1.28
C GLY A 183 -8.64 14.14 1.13
N GLU A 184 -8.71 13.52 -0.05
CA GLU A 184 -7.79 12.56 -0.69
C GLU A 184 -6.86 11.67 0.18
N ASP A 185 -7.04 10.35 0.04
CA ASP A 185 -6.05 9.26 0.24
C ASP A 185 -5.22 9.26 1.53
N THR A 186 -5.85 9.19 2.71
CA THR A 186 -5.08 9.16 3.98
C THR A 186 -4.48 7.78 4.34
N ARG A 187 -4.08 6.97 3.34
CA ARG A 187 -3.16 5.83 3.55
C ARG A 187 -1.98 6.19 4.45
N ALA A 188 -1.65 7.48 4.52
CA ALA A 188 -0.72 8.09 5.44
C ALA A 188 -0.79 7.52 6.87
N GLN A 189 0.29 6.86 7.28
CA GLN A 189 0.49 6.33 8.62
C GLN A 189 0.96 7.44 9.57
N HIS A 190 0.31 7.59 10.72
CA HIS A 190 0.83 8.49 11.74
C HIS A 190 2.22 8.04 12.20
N TYR A 191 3.18 8.97 12.28
CA TYR A 191 4.50 8.79 12.86
C TYR A 191 4.64 9.62 14.15
N PRO A 192 5.07 9.03 15.28
CA PRO A 192 5.29 7.61 15.51
C PRO A 192 4.02 6.77 15.35
N THR A 193 4.18 5.48 15.11
CA THR A 193 3.07 4.59 14.77
C THR A 193 2.09 4.41 15.93
N ARG A 194 0.82 4.79 15.72
CA ARG A 194 -0.28 4.47 16.64
C ARG A 194 -0.66 2.99 16.50
N THR A 195 -0.26 2.15 17.46
CA THR A 195 -0.37 0.68 17.33
C THR A 195 -1.78 0.15 17.60
N GLU A 196 -2.51 0.70 18.58
CA GLU A 196 -3.85 0.22 18.96
C GLU A 196 -4.87 0.19 17.79
N PRO A 197 -5.02 1.21 16.92
CA PRO A 197 -5.95 1.12 15.78
C PRO A 197 -5.54 0.02 14.80
N ARG A 198 -4.24 -0.16 14.57
CA ARG A 198 -3.68 -1.21 13.69
C ARG A 198 -3.95 -2.60 14.26
N MET A 199 -3.89 -2.77 15.58
CA MET A 199 -4.28 -4.02 16.24
C MET A 199 -5.75 -4.36 16.01
N TYR A 200 -6.65 -3.39 16.13
CA TYR A 200 -8.07 -3.65 15.87
C TYR A 200 -8.33 -3.98 14.41
N ARG A 201 -7.70 -3.26 13.47
CA ARG A 201 -7.80 -3.54 12.03
C ARG A 201 -7.24 -4.92 11.67
N ALA A 202 -6.12 -5.32 12.27
CA ALA A 202 -5.58 -6.67 12.14
C ALA A 202 -6.56 -7.73 12.67
N MET A 203 -7.25 -7.45 13.79
CA MET A 203 -8.25 -8.37 14.32
C MET A 203 -9.51 -8.46 13.45
N VAL A 204 -9.96 -7.37 12.81
CA VAL A 204 -11.03 -7.42 11.80
C VAL A 204 -10.63 -8.36 10.66
N TYR A 205 -9.45 -8.14 10.07
CA TYR A 205 -8.91 -8.99 9.00
C TYR A 205 -8.77 -10.46 9.44
N ASN A 206 -8.12 -10.71 10.57
CA ASN A 206 -7.85 -12.07 11.05
C ASN A 206 -9.15 -12.85 11.32
N SER A 207 -10.17 -12.18 11.86
CA SER A 207 -11.49 -12.76 12.06
C SER A 207 -12.22 -13.03 10.74
N LEU A 208 -12.16 -12.13 9.75
CA LEU A 208 -12.72 -12.36 8.41
C LEU A 208 -12.01 -13.52 7.70
N LEU A 209 -10.68 -13.58 7.77
CA LEU A 209 -9.90 -14.67 7.23
C LEU A 209 -10.26 -16.01 7.87
N ALA A 210 -10.43 -16.04 9.20
CA ALA A 210 -10.89 -17.24 9.90
C ALA A 210 -12.31 -17.64 9.47
N ALA A 211 -13.23 -16.68 9.29
CA ALA A 211 -14.57 -16.92 8.79
C ALA A 211 -14.59 -17.55 7.37
N TYR A 212 -13.63 -17.17 6.53
CA TYR A 212 -13.43 -17.75 5.20
C TYR A 212 -12.81 -19.16 5.25
N LYS A 213 -11.78 -19.36 6.07
CA LYS A 213 -11.05 -20.63 6.20
C LYS A 213 -11.80 -21.71 6.96
N GLU A 214 -12.63 -21.33 7.93
CA GLU A 214 -13.33 -22.24 8.84
C GLU A 214 -14.87 -22.10 8.71
N PRO A 215 -15.51 -22.64 7.65
CA PRO A 215 -16.94 -22.50 7.42
C PRO A 215 -17.83 -22.93 8.59
N ALA A 216 -17.41 -23.96 9.34
CA ALA A 216 -18.16 -24.47 10.50
C ALA A 216 -18.25 -23.45 11.65
N GLU A 217 -17.20 -22.64 11.85
CA GLU A 217 -17.11 -21.63 12.91
C GLU A 217 -17.37 -20.21 12.40
N ARG A 218 -17.81 -20.07 11.13
CA ARG A 218 -17.96 -18.77 10.46
C ARG A 218 -18.75 -17.75 11.26
N ARG A 219 -19.87 -18.16 11.88
CA ARG A 219 -20.71 -17.25 12.67
C ARG A 219 -19.96 -16.66 13.86
N LYS A 220 -19.15 -17.46 14.54
CA LYS A 220 -18.32 -17.02 15.68
C LYS A 220 -17.26 -16.02 15.22
N HIS A 221 -16.59 -16.32 14.10
CA HIS A 221 -15.57 -15.45 13.53
C HIS A 221 -16.13 -14.12 13.02
N LEU A 222 -17.31 -14.13 12.38
CA LEU A 222 -18.01 -12.90 11.97
C LEU A 222 -18.45 -12.06 13.19
N ALA A 223 -18.90 -12.69 14.27
CA ALA A 223 -19.25 -11.97 15.50
C ALA A 223 -18.02 -11.27 16.13
N ALA A 224 -16.85 -11.91 16.07
CA ALA A 224 -15.58 -11.29 16.48
C ALA A 224 -15.18 -10.13 15.55
N ALA A 225 -15.27 -10.30 14.23
CA ALA A 225 -15.00 -9.24 13.26
C ALA A 225 -15.92 -8.01 13.50
N ALA A 226 -17.22 -8.24 13.72
CA ALA A 226 -18.18 -7.19 14.06
C ALA A 226 -17.84 -6.47 15.36
N HIS A 227 -17.34 -7.18 16.37
CA HIS A 227 -16.87 -6.57 17.61
C HIS A 227 -15.66 -5.66 17.37
N TRP A 228 -14.62 -6.16 16.70
CA TRP A 228 -13.42 -5.38 16.45
C TRP A 228 -13.66 -4.17 15.54
N GLN A 229 -14.50 -4.31 14.51
CA GLN A 229 -14.87 -3.21 13.63
C GLN A 229 -15.59 -2.10 14.39
N ARG A 230 -16.55 -2.45 15.26
CA ARG A 230 -17.27 -1.46 16.08
C ARG A 230 -16.38 -0.82 17.13
N THR A 231 -15.52 -1.60 17.79
CA THR A 231 -14.57 -1.09 18.78
C THR A 231 -13.58 -0.12 18.15
N TRP A 232 -13.02 -0.44 16.99
CA TRP A 232 -12.15 0.46 16.24
C TRP A 232 -12.87 1.74 15.85
N ALA A 233 -14.04 1.63 15.21
CA ALA A 233 -14.79 2.80 14.75
C ALA A 233 -15.23 3.73 15.89
N ALA A 234 -15.57 3.18 17.06
CA ALA A 234 -15.94 3.97 18.23
C ALA A 234 -14.74 4.69 18.87
N LYS A 235 -13.56 4.07 18.88
CA LYS A 235 -12.34 4.65 19.47
C LYS A 235 -11.57 5.58 18.54
N TYR A 236 -11.67 5.35 17.23
CA TYR A 236 -10.93 6.05 16.18
C TYR A 236 -11.89 6.58 15.10
N PRO A 237 -12.83 7.48 15.45
CA PRO A 237 -13.88 7.93 14.54
C PRO A 237 -13.33 8.63 13.30
N ASP A 238 -12.22 9.37 13.41
CA ASP A 238 -11.62 10.08 12.27
C ASP A 238 -11.03 9.09 11.25
N GLU A 239 -10.30 8.05 11.71
CA GLU A 239 -9.85 6.98 10.82
C GLU A 239 -11.05 6.24 10.21
N ALA A 240 -12.10 5.97 11.01
CA ALA A 240 -13.28 5.25 10.56
C ALA A 240 -14.15 6.01 9.56
N LYS A 241 -14.05 7.34 9.52
CA LYS A 241 -14.68 8.17 8.48
C LYS A 241 -13.90 8.17 7.17
N ALA A 242 -12.57 8.16 7.23
CA ALA A 242 -11.71 8.25 6.04
C ALA A 242 -11.48 6.89 5.34
N GLN A 243 -11.51 5.80 6.09
CA GLN A 243 -11.16 4.46 5.61
C GLN A 243 -12.17 3.77 4.66
N PRO A 244 -13.50 3.98 4.74
CA PRO A 244 -14.48 3.21 3.97
C PRO A 244 -14.25 3.20 2.46
N MET A 245 -13.88 4.35 1.88
CA MET A 245 -13.59 4.47 0.46
C MET A 245 -12.40 3.56 0.07
N LEU A 246 -11.31 3.57 0.85
CA LEU A 246 -10.15 2.72 0.60
C LEU A 246 -10.45 1.22 0.80
N ASP A 247 -11.23 0.87 1.82
CA ASP A 247 -11.64 -0.52 2.06
C ASP A 247 -12.48 -1.07 0.89
N ALA A 248 -13.31 -0.22 0.25
CA ALA A 248 -14.05 -0.59 -0.94
C ALA A 248 -13.16 -0.62 -2.20
N LEU A 249 -12.39 0.44 -2.44
CA LEU A 249 -11.55 0.63 -3.62
C LEU A 249 -10.44 -0.44 -3.69
N GLU A 250 -9.54 -0.46 -2.71
CA GLU A 250 -8.40 -1.38 -2.70
C GLU A 250 -8.78 -2.79 -2.30
N GLY A 251 -9.79 -2.94 -1.44
CA GLY A 251 -10.29 -4.25 -1.05
C GLY A 251 -10.86 -5.05 -2.22
N SER A 252 -11.63 -4.40 -3.09
CA SER A 252 -12.20 -5.05 -4.29
C SER A 252 -11.15 -5.31 -5.37
N ALA A 253 -10.23 -4.38 -5.60
CA ALA A 253 -9.09 -4.60 -6.49
C ALA A 253 -8.20 -5.75 -6.00
N ARG A 254 -7.91 -5.81 -4.69
CA ARG A 254 -7.13 -6.91 -4.10
C ARG A 254 -7.84 -8.25 -4.19
N TYR A 255 -9.15 -8.28 -3.95
CA TYR A 255 -9.94 -9.48 -4.16
C TYR A 255 -9.82 -9.96 -5.61
N PHE A 256 -9.98 -9.04 -6.57
CA PHE A 256 -9.90 -9.35 -7.99
C PHE A 256 -8.52 -9.89 -8.39
N GLU A 257 -7.46 -9.22 -7.96
CA GLU A 257 -6.07 -9.65 -8.11
C GLU A 257 -5.86 -11.06 -7.55
N SER A 258 -6.25 -11.29 -6.30
CA SER A 258 -5.98 -12.54 -5.59
C SER A 258 -6.73 -13.72 -6.21
N MET A 259 -7.98 -13.51 -6.63
CA MET A 259 -8.75 -14.51 -7.39
C MET A 259 -8.06 -14.82 -8.72
N ALA A 260 -7.64 -13.79 -9.46
CA ALA A 260 -6.95 -13.95 -10.74
C ALA A 260 -5.64 -14.73 -10.58
N VAL A 261 -4.81 -14.35 -9.61
CA VAL A 261 -3.56 -15.05 -9.30
C VAL A 261 -3.82 -16.50 -8.86
N ALA A 262 -4.84 -16.74 -8.03
CA ALA A 262 -5.19 -18.09 -7.62
C ALA A 262 -5.65 -18.95 -8.81
N MET A 263 -6.47 -18.40 -9.71
CA MET A 263 -6.89 -19.06 -10.97
C MET A 263 -5.70 -19.37 -11.88
N ALA A 264 -4.71 -18.48 -11.97
CA ALA A 264 -3.51 -18.71 -12.79
C ALA A 264 -2.62 -19.85 -12.27
N LEU A 265 -2.75 -20.23 -10.99
CA LEU A 265 -1.84 -21.14 -10.29
C LEU A 265 -2.48 -22.48 -9.90
N VAL A 266 -3.70 -22.75 -10.35
CA VAL A 266 -4.39 -24.04 -10.17
C VAL A 266 -4.44 -24.81 -11.49
N GLU A 267 -4.70 -26.11 -11.42
CA GLU A 267 -4.80 -26.96 -12.61
C GLU A 267 -6.06 -26.61 -13.43
N ASP A 268 -7.20 -26.45 -12.75
CA ASP A 268 -8.44 -26.00 -13.37
C ASP A 268 -8.86 -24.63 -12.82
N PRO A 269 -8.67 -23.52 -13.58
CA PRO A 269 -9.13 -22.19 -13.17
C PRO A 269 -10.66 -22.08 -13.07
N ASP A 270 -11.40 -23.03 -13.66
CA ASP A 270 -12.84 -23.04 -13.66
C ASP A 270 -13.43 -23.78 -12.44
N ASP A 271 -12.62 -24.52 -11.68
CA ASP A 271 -12.98 -25.22 -10.44
C ASP A 271 -12.88 -24.30 -9.20
N PRO A 272 -14.01 -23.86 -8.61
CA PRO A 272 -14.01 -22.98 -7.45
C PRO A 272 -13.34 -23.60 -6.20
N ALA A 273 -13.33 -24.94 -6.08
CA ALA A 273 -12.72 -25.61 -4.95
C ALA A 273 -11.19 -25.53 -4.99
N GLN A 274 -10.59 -25.66 -6.19
CA GLN A 274 -9.15 -25.49 -6.37
C GLN A 274 -8.72 -24.05 -6.10
N VAL A 275 -9.43 -23.07 -6.67
CA VAL A 275 -9.15 -21.63 -6.45
C VAL A 275 -9.26 -21.27 -4.97
N ARG A 276 -10.33 -21.72 -4.29
CA ARG A 276 -10.48 -21.55 -2.84
C ARG A 276 -9.39 -22.26 -2.04
N GLY A 277 -9.02 -23.48 -2.43
CA GLY A 277 -7.93 -24.23 -1.80
C GLY A 277 -6.60 -23.47 -1.90
N ARG A 278 -6.30 -22.89 -3.06
CA ARG A 278 -5.10 -22.06 -3.27
C ARG A 278 -5.08 -20.83 -2.38
N LEU A 279 -6.18 -20.08 -2.32
CA LEU A 279 -6.31 -18.88 -1.47
C LEU A 279 -6.19 -19.23 0.02
N THR A 280 -6.95 -20.21 0.48
CA THR A 280 -6.94 -20.60 1.91
C THR A 280 -5.61 -21.19 2.36
N GLY A 281 -4.85 -21.83 1.45
CA GLY A 281 -3.51 -22.36 1.72
C GLY A 281 -2.39 -21.30 1.76
N THR A 282 -2.61 -20.12 1.17
CA THR A 282 -1.57 -19.07 1.03
C THR A 282 -1.76 -17.92 2.01
N LEU A 283 -2.99 -17.47 2.23
CA LEU A 283 -3.32 -16.34 3.10
C LEU A 283 -2.92 -16.59 4.55
N LYS A 284 -2.41 -15.57 5.25
CA LYS A 284 -1.87 -15.63 6.61
C LYS A 284 -2.43 -14.51 7.49
N PRO A 285 -2.61 -14.75 8.80
CA PRO A 285 -2.98 -13.69 9.73
C PRO A 285 -2.00 -12.51 9.74
N LEU A 286 -2.52 -11.30 9.90
CA LEU A 286 -1.74 -10.07 10.01
C LEU A 286 -1.23 -9.93 11.45
N ARG A 287 0.07 -9.76 11.57
CA ARG A 287 0.80 -9.63 12.84
C ARG A 287 1.80 -8.47 12.83
N ALA A 288 1.76 -7.60 11.83
CA ALA A 288 2.68 -6.48 11.68
C ALA A 288 1.93 -5.23 11.24
N VAL A 289 2.46 -4.05 11.56
CA VAL A 289 1.91 -2.75 11.12
C VAL A 289 2.00 -2.65 9.62
N ASN A 290 0.86 -2.33 8.99
CA ASN A 290 0.83 -1.91 7.60
C ASN A 290 -0.48 -1.19 7.28
N LYS A 291 -0.60 0.11 7.62
CA LYS A 291 -1.81 0.90 7.32
C LYS A 291 -2.12 0.94 5.83
N ASN A 292 -1.09 0.99 4.98
CA ASN A 292 -1.27 0.91 3.52
C ASN A 292 -1.96 -0.39 3.11
N PHE A 293 -1.69 -1.51 3.80
CA PHE A 293 -2.22 -2.83 3.44
C PHE A 293 -3.56 -3.17 4.11
N GLU A 294 -3.91 -2.53 5.22
CA GLU A 294 -5.18 -2.77 5.93
C GLU A 294 -6.42 -2.78 5.03
N PRO A 295 -6.63 -1.81 4.13
CA PRO A 295 -7.80 -1.84 3.23
C PRO A 295 -7.80 -3.04 2.28
N TYR A 296 -6.64 -3.42 1.75
CA TYR A 296 -6.47 -4.62 0.91
C TYR A 296 -6.88 -5.87 1.68
N ALA A 297 -6.34 -6.05 2.89
CA ALA A 297 -6.52 -7.24 3.71
C ALA A 297 -7.99 -7.40 4.14
N VAL A 298 -8.55 -6.35 4.74
CA VAL A 298 -9.92 -6.34 5.27
C VAL A 298 -10.92 -6.49 4.14
N GLY A 299 -10.82 -5.66 3.11
CA GLY A 299 -11.78 -5.66 2.02
C GLY A 299 -11.77 -6.96 1.21
N ALA A 300 -10.60 -7.49 0.86
CA ALA A 300 -10.52 -8.75 0.12
C ALA A 300 -11.01 -9.95 0.93
N SER A 301 -10.68 -10.02 2.23
CA SER A 301 -11.13 -11.12 3.09
C SER A 301 -12.63 -11.08 3.34
N ALA A 302 -13.20 -9.88 3.43
CA ALA A 302 -14.65 -9.72 3.46
C ALA A 302 -15.28 -10.22 2.16
N LEU A 303 -14.73 -9.90 1.00
CA LEU A 303 -15.25 -10.39 -0.29
C LEU A 303 -15.11 -11.92 -0.47
N PHE A 304 -14.00 -12.53 -0.08
CA PHE A 304 -13.88 -14.00 -0.06
C PHE A 304 -14.93 -14.64 0.84
N THR A 305 -15.17 -14.03 2.01
CA THR A 305 -16.18 -14.49 2.96
C THR A 305 -17.59 -14.32 2.40
N ALA A 306 -17.87 -13.20 1.73
CA ALA A 306 -19.14 -12.90 1.08
C ALA A 306 -19.47 -13.94 0.00
N ASP A 307 -18.52 -14.25 -0.88
CA ASP A 307 -18.68 -15.29 -1.90
C ASP A 307 -18.92 -16.66 -1.27
N ALA A 308 -18.17 -17.02 -0.22
CA ALA A 308 -18.34 -18.28 0.49
C ALA A 308 -19.68 -18.39 1.26
N MET A 309 -20.40 -17.27 1.40
CA MET A 309 -21.75 -17.17 1.95
C MET A 309 -22.82 -17.02 0.87
N GLY A 310 -22.45 -16.88 -0.40
CA GLY A 310 -23.38 -16.61 -1.50
C GLY A 310 -24.01 -15.21 -1.44
N LEU A 311 -23.35 -14.24 -0.82
CA LEU A 311 -23.84 -12.86 -0.75
C LEU A 311 -23.54 -12.12 -2.07
N ASN A 312 -24.46 -11.26 -2.49
CA ASN A 312 -24.28 -10.43 -3.68
C ASN A 312 -23.48 -9.14 -3.38
N ALA A 313 -22.29 -9.30 -2.79
CA ALA A 313 -21.47 -8.18 -2.36
C ALA A 313 -20.97 -7.32 -3.53
N ARG A 314 -20.67 -7.93 -4.68
CA ARG A 314 -20.17 -7.22 -5.87
C ARG A 314 -21.18 -6.21 -6.41
N GLN A 315 -22.47 -6.57 -6.47
CA GLN A 315 -23.52 -5.62 -6.87
C GLN A 315 -23.72 -4.53 -5.82
N ALA A 316 -23.79 -4.90 -4.53
CA ALA A 316 -23.94 -3.93 -3.44
C ALA A 316 -22.82 -2.88 -3.45
N LEU A 317 -21.58 -3.30 -3.72
CA LEU A 317 -20.42 -2.39 -3.83
C LEU A 317 -20.44 -1.49 -5.05
N VAL A 318 -21.28 -1.73 -6.05
CA VAL A 318 -21.44 -0.82 -7.20
C VAL A 318 -22.56 0.20 -6.93
N GLU A 319 -23.64 -0.25 -6.29
CA GLU A 319 -24.90 0.48 -6.16
C GLU A 319 -25.06 1.23 -4.83
N GLU A 320 -24.50 0.71 -3.74
CA GLU A 320 -24.69 1.24 -2.39
C GLU A 320 -23.35 1.73 -1.80
N PRO A 321 -23.32 2.87 -1.07
CA PRO A 321 -22.12 3.37 -0.41
C PRO A 321 -21.79 2.56 0.85
N VAL A 322 -21.44 1.29 0.65
CA VAL A 322 -21.09 0.30 1.68
C VAL A 322 -19.69 -0.23 1.45
N THR A 323 -19.04 -0.72 2.51
CA THR A 323 -17.75 -1.42 2.40
C THR A 323 -17.94 -2.94 2.28
N PRO A 324 -16.93 -3.69 1.82
CA PRO A 324 -16.99 -5.16 1.80
C PRO A 324 -17.35 -5.76 3.16
N GLN A 325 -16.77 -5.24 4.25
CA GLN A 325 -17.06 -5.71 5.60
C GLN A 325 -18.49 -5.36 6.04
N ASP A 326 -19.06 -4.23 5.62
CA ASP A 326 -20.45 -3.89 5.95
C ASP A 326 -21.42 -4.93 5.38
N VAL A 327 -21.16 -5.43 4.16
CA VAL A 327 -21.99 -6.45 3.52
C VAL A 327 -22.00 -7.75 4.33
N VAL A 328 -20.82 -8.25 4.74
CA VAL A 328 -20.72 -9.52 5.49
C VAL A 328 -21.11 -9.40 6.96
N LEU A 329 -20.97 -8.21 7.56
CA LEU A 329 -21.28 -7.98 8.98
C LEU A 329 -22.71 -7.45 9.20
N LYS A 330 -23.48 -7.21 8.12
CA LYS A 330 -24.88 -6.78 8.20
C LYS A 330 -25.71 -7.75 9.05
N GLY A 331 -26.29 -7.24 10.13
CA GLY A 331 -27.12 -8.03 11.06
C GLY A 331 -26.34 -8.97 12.00
N VAL A 332 -25.01 -8.97 11.98
CA VAL A 332 -24.20 -9.78 12.88
C VAL A 332 -24.17 -9.14 14.28
N VAL A 333 -24.49 -9.92 15.30
CA VAL A 333 -24.37 -9.50 16.71
C VAL A 333 -22.89 -9.61 17.12
N PRO A 334 -22.25 -8.51 17.55
CA PRO A 334 -20.86 -8.54 17.99
C PRO A 334 -20.64 -9.43 19.20
N ALA A 335 -19.56 -10.19 19.20
CA ALA A 335 -19.08 -10.94 20.36
C ALA A 335 -17.59 -10.66 20.57
N ALA A 336 -17.23 -10.27 21.78
CA ALA A 336 -15.83 -10.01 22.11
C ALA A 336 -14.99 -11.29 22.03
N GLN A 337 -13.77 -11.16 21.55
CA GLN A 337 -12.75 -12.20 21.57
C GLN A 337 -11.48 -11.59 22.17
N SER A 338 -10.66 -12.39 22.86
CA SER A 338 -9.34 -11.92 23.29
C SER A 338 -8.43 -11.71 22.09
N MET A 339 -7.66 -10.63 22.10
CA MET A 339 -6.61 -10.41 21.12
C MET A 339 -5.48 -11.42 21.36
N PRO A 340 -5.06 -12.20 20.34
CA PRO A 340 -3.94 -13.12 20.48
C PRO A 340 -2.65 -12.37 20.87
N PRO A 341 -1.88 -12.85 21.86
CA PRO A 341 -0.67 -12.16 22.32
C PRO A 341 0.40 -11.97 21.24
N ASP A 342 0.47 -12.88 20.27
CA ASP A 342 1.38 -12.81 19.13
C ASP A 342 1.01 -11.70 18.14
N VAL A 343 -0.28 -11.43 17.92
CA VAL A 343 -0.74 -10.29 17.12
C VAL A 343 -0.34 -8.98 17.79
N LYS A 344 -0.62 -8.84 19.09
CA LYS A 344 -0.25 -7.65 19.86
C LYS A 344 1.26 -7.39 19.80
N ARG A 345 2.05 -8.39 20.20
CA ARG A 345 3.52 -8.29 20.23
C ARG A 345 4.09 -8.00 18.84
N GLY A 346 3.65 -8.70 17.81
CA GLY A 346 4.16 -8.49 16.45
C GLY A 346 3.87 -7.08 15.92
N ILE A 347 2.69 -6.52 16.22
CA ILE A 347 2.34 -5.15 15.83
C ILE A 347 3.20 -4.14 16.60
N GLU A 348 3.39 -4.31 17.91
CA GLU A 348 4.27 -3.44 18.72
C GLU A 348 5.73 -3.48 18.24
N GLU A 349 6.26 -4.68 18.00
CA GLU A 349 7.64 -4.87 17.53
C GLU A 349 7.85 -4.30 16.12
N SER A 350 6.91 -4.56 15.20
CA SER A 350 7.00 -4.01 13.83
C SER A 350 6.81 -2.50 13.79
N ALA A 351 5.96 -1.93 14.64
CA ALA A 351 5.82 -0.48 14.81
C ALA A 351 7.16 0.14 15.24
N ALA A 352 7.75 -0.38 16.31
CA ALA A 352 9.01 0.13 16.84
C ALA A 352 10.16 -0.02 15.83
N ALA A 353 10.18 -1.12 15.06
CA ALA A 353 11.16 -1.32 14.00
C ALA A 353 10.96 -0.34 12.84
N SER A 354 9.71 -0.12 12.41
CA SER A 354 9.35 0.83 11.36
C SER A 354 9.71 2.25 11.78
N ASP A 355 9.31 2.66 12.98
CA ASP A 355 9.55 4.00 13.50
C ASP A 355 11.07 4.27 13.60
N ARG A 356 11.84 3.32 14.13
CA ARG A 356 13.32 3.43 14.17
C ARG A 356 13.94 3.57 12.77
N LYS A 357 13.38 2.89 11.77
CA LYS A 357 13.86 2.97 10.38
C LYS A 357 13.51 4.31 9.72
N LEU A 358 12.37 4.89 10.08
CA LEU A 358 11.85 6.14 9.51
C LEU A 358 12.40 7.39 10.21
N ALA A 359 12.79 7.28 11.48
CA ALA A 359 13.30 8.39 12.28
C ALA A 359 14.36 9.25 11.57
N PRO A 360 15.39 8.67 10.91
CA PRO A 360 16.40 9.46 10.21
C PRO A 360 15.88 10.25 9.01
N ASP A 361 14.73 9.86 8.44
CA ASP A 361 14.15 10.51 7.27
C ASP A 361 13.04 11.52 7.65
N ILE A 362 12.23 11.22 8.68
CA ILE A 362 11.07 12.05 9.09
C ILE A 362 11.47 13.13 10.09
N GLU A 363 12.25 12.81 11.14
CA GLU A 363 12.53 13.77 12.22
C GLU A 363 13.32 15.00 11.73
N PRO A 364 14.39 14.87 10.92
CA PRO A 364 15.09 16.03 10.39
C PRO A 364 14.22 16.85 9.42
N PHE A 365 13.32 16.19 8.68
CA PHE A 365 12.39 16.86 7.78
C PHE A 365 11.39 17.71 8.58
N VAL A 366 10.75 17.15 9.60
CA VAL A 366 9.82 17.85 10.50
C VAL A 366 10.52 19.03 11.19
N ALA A 367 11.73 18.82 11.71
CA ALA A 367 12.53 19.89 12.29
C ALA A 367 12.84 21.00 11.25
N GLY A 368 13.20 20.61 10.02
CA GLY A 368 13.50 21.55 8.93
C GLY A 368 12.29 22.34 8.44
N MET A 369 11.10 21.74 8.42
CA MET A 369 9.85 22.41 8.06
C MET A 369 9.45 23.48 9.08
N ASN A 370 9.81 23.29 10.35
CA ASN A 370 9.52 24.21 11.44
C ASN A 370 10.63 25.24 11.71
N ASP A 371 11.82 25.07 11.12
CA ASP A 371 12.96 25.97 11.26
C ASP A 371 12.87 27.16 10.29
N LYS A 372 12.50 28.33 10.81
CA LYS A 372 12.37 29.59 10.04
C LYS A 372 13.67 30.06 9.38
N SER A 373 14.83 29.50 9.74
CA SER A 373 16.11 29.80 9.06
C SER A 373 16.28 29.03 7.74
N LYS A 374 15.47 27.98 7.52
CA LYS A 374 15.43 27.21 6.27
C LYS A 374 14.52 27.87 5.25
N TRP A 375 14.74 27.57 3.98
CA TRP A 375 13.78 27.88 2.91
C TRP A 375 12.93 26.66 2.61
N ILE A 376 11.64 26.81 2.32
CA ILE A 376 10.82 25.69 1.84
C ILE A 376 10.73 25.79 0.32
N LEU A 377 11.35 24.86 -0.39
CA LEU A 377 11.15 24.70 -1.82
C LEU A 377 9.79 24.05 -2.07
N LEU A 378 8.98 24.66 -2.92
CA LEU A 378 7.68 24.17 -3.36
C LEU A 378 7.74 23.86 -4.86
N ALA A 379 7.71 22.57 -5.21
CA ALA A 379 7.65 22.09 -6.59
C ALA A 379 6.22 21.71 -6.97
N PRO A 380 5.59 22.33 -7.98
CA PRO A 380 4.17 22.10 -8.27
C PRO A 380 3.94 20.68 -8.80
N LEU A 381 2.93 19.98 -8.26
CA LEU A 381 2.59 18.61 -8.65
C LEU A 381 2.29 18.49 -10.16
N SER A 382 1.65 19.51 -10.74
CA SER A 382 1.35 19.61 -12.18
C SER A 382 2.58 19.58 -13.09
N ALA A 383 3.77 19.92 -12.57
CA ALA A 383 5.02 19.89 -13.31
C ALA A 383 5.76 18.54 -13.18
N ALA A 384 5.26 17.60 -12.38
CA ALA A 384 5.84 16.27 -12.25
C ALA A 384 5.65 15.48 -13.56
N ILE A 385 6.73 14.86 -14.03
CA ILE A 385 6.76 14.04 -15.25
C ILE A 385 7.00 12.55 -14.96
N SER A 386 6.93 12.17 -13.69
CA SER A 386 7.10 10.79 -13.20
C SER A 386 6.09 10.49 -12.10
N THR A 387 5.71 9.22 -11.95
CA THR A 387 4.94 8.75 -10.79
C THR A 387 5.75 8.91 -9.50
N LEU A 388 5.09 9.38 -8.44
CA LEU A 388 5.67 9.47 -7.10
C LEU A 388 6.14 8.09 -6.62
N GLY A 389 7.44 7.96 -6.35
CA GLY A 389 7.99 6.87 -5.54
C GLY A 389 8.32 7.35 -4.13
N GLY A 390 8.43 6.43 -3.17
CA GLY A 390 8.81 6.75 -1.79
C GLY A 390 8.75 5.51 -0.89
N SER A 391 8.99 5.70 0.42
CA SER A 391 8.88 4.62 1.41
C SER A 391 7.57 4.63 2.19
N GLY A 392 6.49 5.16 1.60
CA GLY A 392 5.17 5.26 2.20
C GLY A 392 4.71 6.70 2.40
N PHE A 393 3.50 6.86 2.91
CA PHE A 393 2.89 8.13 3.25
C PHE A 393 2.77 8.21 4.77
N TYR A 394 3.05 9.36 5.36
CA TYR A 394 3.05 9.54 6.80
C TYR A 394 2.50 10.90 7.20
N THR A 395 2.01 11.03 8.43
CA THR A 395 1.67 12.33 9.05
C THR A 395 2.33 12.43 10.42
N THR A 396 2.57 13.64 10.92
CA THR A 396 2.96 13.85 12.33
C THR A 396 2.07 14.89 12.98
N ASP A 397 2.11 14.97 14.31
CA ASP A 397 1.36 15.98 15.05
C ASP A 397 1.96 17.39 14.85
N GLU A 398 3.28 17.50 14.58
CA GLU A 398 3.99 18.78 14.42
C GLU A 398 3.91 19.35 13.00
N VAL A 399 3.80 18.51 11.98
CA VAL A 399 3.63 18.89 10.58
C VAL A 399 2.43 18.11 10.04
N PRO A 400 1.22 18.69 10.09
CA PRO A 400 -0.02 18.01 9.70
C PRO A 400 -0.17 18.00 8.17
N LEU A 401 0.84 17.51 7.47
CA LEU A 401 0.91 17.33 6.03
C LEU A 401 1.20 15.86 5.73
N THR A 402 0.85 15.41 4.53
CA THR A 402 1.26 14.09 4.04
C THR A 402 2.75 14.13 3.70
N ILE A 403 3.58 13.43 4.48
CA ILE A 403 5.02 13.28 4.32
C ILE A 403 5.31 12.01 3.52
N VAL A 404 6.19 12.12 2.53
CA VAL A 404 6.67 11.01 1.70
C VAL A 404 8.18 10.89 1.88
N PRO A 405 8.67 9.99 2.76
CA PRO A 405 10.09 9.79 2.97
C PRO A 405 10.72 9.10 1.77
N LYS A 406 11.99 9.44 1.52
CA LYS A 406 12.78 8.92 0.39
C LYS A 406 12.07 9.04 -0.96
N ALA A 407 11.38 10.15 -1.17
CA ALA A 407 10.62 10.39 -2.39
C ALA A 407 11.52 10.36 -3.63
N ARG A 408 10.94 9.90 -4.75
CA ARG A 408 11.57 9.91 -6.06
C ARG A 408 10.64 10.55 -7.07
N LEU A 409 11.05 11.70 -7.61
CA LEU A 409 10.25 12.54 -8.48
C LEU A 409 11.13 13.28 -9.48
N HIS A 410 10.64 13.45 -10.70
CA HIS A 410 11.23 14.29 -11.72
C HIS A 410 10.23 15.36 -12.12
N PHE A 411 10.69 16.61 -12.17
CA PHE A 411 9.89 17.75 -12.59
C PHE A 411 10.50 18.42 -13.81
N ARG A 412 9.63 18.87 -14.71
CA ARG A 412 9.98 19.81 -15.77
C ARG A 412 9.53 21.20 -15.36
N LEU A 413 10.46 22.12 -15.17
CA LEU A 413 10.22 23.44 -14.62
C LEU A 413 10.71 24.53 -15.58
N ARG A 414 10.31 25.78 -15.36
CA ARG A 414 10.83 26.89 -16.16
C ARG A 414 12.32 27.08 -15.91
N GLY A 415 13.10 27.00 -16.99
CA GLY A 415 14.55 27.15 -16.94
C GLY A 415 15.32 25.87 -16.64
N GLY A 416 14.66 24.72 -16.49
CA GLY A 416 15.32 23.41 -16.41
C GLY A 416 14.49 22.34 -15.70
N ASN A 417 15.16 21.41 -15.02
CA ASN A 417 14.51 20.29 -14.35
C ASN A 417 14.89 20.25 -12.86
N LEU A 418 14.08 19.55 -12.08
CA LEU A 418 14.37 19.15 -10.71
C LEU A 418 14.27 17.62 -10.61
N ASP A 419 15.35 16.99 -10.15
CA ASP A 419 15.40 15.58 -9.82
C ASP A 419 15.44 15.43 -8.29
N ILE A 420 14.49 14.67 -7.76
CA ILE A 420 14.44 14.21 -6.37
C ILE A 420 14.66 12.71 -6.38
N ASP A 421 15.67 12.23 -5.64
CA ASP A 421 15.96 10.82 -5.48
C ASP A 421 16.37 10.51 -4.03
N GLY A 422 15.41 10.01 -3.24
CA GLY A 422 15.65 9.60 -1.86
C GLY A 422 15.58 10.75 -0.84
N VAL A 423 14.81 11.80 -1.10
CA VAL A 423 14.61 12.94 -0.18
C VAL A 423 13.21 12.91 0.41
N THR A 424 13.06 13.23 1.69
CA THR A 424 11.73 13.40 2.31
C THR A 424 11.07 14.69 1.80
N VAL A 425 9.83 14.58 1.32
CA VAL A 425 8.99 15.71 0.90
C VAL A 425 7.66 15.68 1.64
N ALA A 426 6.90 16.77 1.61
CA ALA A 426 5.50 16.76 2.03
C ALA A 426 4.58 17.35 0.95
N GLU A 427 3.34 16.89 0.89
CA GLU A 427 2.29 17.53 0.10
C GLU A 427 1.83 18.81 0.82
N VAL A 428 2.05 19.96 0.18
CA VAL A 428 1.74 21.28 0.71
C VAL A 428 0.64 21.89 -0.14
N PRO A 429 -0.62 21.95 0.35
CA PRO A 429 -1.69 22.68 -0.33
C PRO A 429 -1.46 24.19 -0.16
N MET A 430 -1.28 24.90 -1.27
CA MET A 430 -1.01 26.34 -1.26
C MET A 430 -1.65 26.98 -2.50
N GLU A 431 -2.37 28.10 -2.33
CA GLU A 431 -2.94 28.87 -3.45
C GLU A 431 -3.81 28.03 -4.43
N GLY A 432 -4.56 27.04 -3.90
CA GLY A 432 -5.47 26.21 -4.69
C GLY A 432 -4.80 25.10 -5.52
N GLN A 433 -3.52 24.83 -5.27
CA GLN A 433 -2.75 23.76 -5.91
C GLN A 433 -1.92 22.99 -4.88
N ILE A 434 -1.48 21.79 -5.25
CA ILE A 434 -0.64 20.94 -4.41
C ILE A 434 0.82 21.07 -4.86
N TYR A 435 1.72 21.29 -3.90
CA TYR A 435 3.16 21.28 -4.09
C TYR A 435 3.80 20.12 -3.35
N PHE A 436 4.94 19.65 -3.84
CA PHE A 436 5.89 18.92 -3.02
C PHE A 436 6.86 19.90 -2.35
N GLY A 437 6.78 19.95 -1.02
CA GLY A 437 7.58 20.79 -0.14
C GLY A 437 8.83 20.09 0.37
N THR A 438 9.98 20.76 0.29
CA THR A 438 11.26 20.29 0.86
C THR A 438 11.96 21.44 1.59
N PRO A 439 12.38 21.27 2.86
CA PRO A 439 13.20 22.27 3.54
C PRO A 439 14.64 22.26 2.99
N LEU A 440 15.18 23.45 2.75
CA LEU A 440 16.53 23.71 2.26
C LEU A 440 17.30 24.56 3.26
N ASP A 441 18.55 24.20 3.58
CA ASP A 441 19.45 25.10 4.30
C ASP A 441 20.15 26.04 3.31
N PRO A 442 19.89 27.36 3.37
CA PRO A 442 20.55 28.31 2.47
C PRO A 442 22.06 28.43 2.69
N ARG A 443 22.60 27.88 3.79
CA ARG A 443 24.03 27.82 4.09
C ARG A 443 24.69 26.54 3.55
N ASP A 444 23.90 25.58 3.04
CA ASP A 444 24.46 24.38 2.41
C ASP A 444 25.13 24.75 1.08
N ARG A 445 26.37 24.31 0.90
CA ARG A 445 27.16 24.54 -0.32
C ARG A 445 26.52 23.99 -1.60
N THR A 446 25.57 23.05 -1.47
CA THR A 446 24.83 22.44 -2.57
C THR A 446 23.59 23.25 -2.97
N VAL A 447 23.29 24.35 -2.27
CA VAL A 447 22.16 25.25 -2.54
C VAL A 447 22.70 26.62 -2.95
N SER A 448 22.31 27.10 -4.13
CA SER A 448 22.67 28.44 -4.59
C SER A 448 21.48 29.14 -5.24
N LEU A 449 21.16 30.33 -4.76
CA LEU A 449 20.14 31.20 -5.36
C LEU A 449 20.82 32.46 -5.90
N LYS A 450 20.84 32.62 -7.22
CA LYS A 450 21.36 33.82 -7.91
C LYS A 450 20.23 34.47 -8.70
N GLY A 451 19.79 35.64 -8.26
CA GLY A 451 18.57 36.26 -8.79
C GLY A 451 17.37 35.34 -8.57
N ARG A 452 16.73 34.90 -9.66
CA ARG A 452 15.61 33.95 -9.63
C ARG A 452 16.00 32.51 -9.97
N THR A 453 17.28 32.24 -10.20
CA THR A 453 17.75 30.91 -10.58
C THR A 453 18.22 30.18 -9.32
N LEU A 454 17.50 29.13 -8.97
CA LEU A 454 17.90 28.17 -7.94
C LEU A 454 18.69 27.04 -8.59
N THR A 455 19.88 26.78 -8.07
CA THR A 455 20.72 25.64 -8.44
C THR A 455 20.91 24.75 -7.22
N LEU A 456 20.59 23.47 -7.40
CA LEU A 456 20.75 22.40 -6.42
C LEU A 456 21.72 21.36 -7.00
N THR A 457 22.74 20.99 -6.23
CA THR A 457 23.81 20.10 -6.71
C THR A 457 24.06 18.88 -5.82
N SER A 458 23.16 18.59 -4.88
CA SER A 458 23.31 17.39 -4.05
C SER A 458 22.94 16.15 -4.89
N PRO A 459 23.53 14.97 -4.62
CA PRO A 459 23.22 13.77 -5.39
C PRO A 459 21.73 13.39 -5.41
N SER A 460 21.03 13.62 -4.29
CA SER A 460 19.62 13.28 -4.06
C SER A 460 18.64 14.40 -4.38
N LEU A 461 19.11 15.64 -4.49
CA LEU A 461 18.30 16.81 -4.84
C LEU A 461 19.11 17.73 -5.78
N LYS A 462 18.84 17.62 -7.09
CA LYS A 462 19.60 18.35 -8.10
C LYS A 462 18.73 18.97 -9.17
N GLY A 463 19.17 20.10 -9.68
CA GLY A 463 18.45 20.82 -10.71
C GLY A 463 18.93 22.25 -10.86
N THR A 464 18.52 22.89 -11.94
CA THR A 464 18.65 24.34 -12.10
C THR A 464 17.38 24.84 -12.76
N PHE A 465 16.69 25.75 -12.11
CA PHE A 465 15.37 26.22 -12.54
C PHE A 465 15.03 27.58 -11.92
N THR A 466 13.94 28.17 -12.40
CA THR A 466 13.46 29.48 -11.96
C THR A 466 12.52 29.32 -10.77
N VAL A 467 12.72 30.16 -9.76
CA VAL A 467 11.83 30.27 -8.60
C VAL A 467 11.33 31.71 -8.42
N THR A 468 10.15 31.86 -7.82
CA THR A 468 9.75 33.09 -7.13
C THR A 468 9.84 32.86 -5.62
N SER A 469 9.98 33.90 -4.83
CA SER A 469 10.04 33.77 -3.37
C SER A 469 8.98 34.62 -2.69
N LYS A 470 8.33 34.04 -1.68
CA LYS A 470 7.38 34.71 -0.78
C LYS A 470 7.82 34.43 0.65
N THR A 471 7.70 35.40 1.54
CA THR A 471 7.90 35.17 2.97
C THR A 471 6.54 35.31 3.64
N ASP A 472 6.17 34.32 4.41
CA ASP A 472 4.93 34.30 5.19
C ASP A 472 5.23 33.84 6.62
N GLU A 473 4.74 34.58 7.61
CA GLU A 473 5.02 34.34 9.04
C GLU A 473 6.51 34.04 9.34
N GLY A 474 7.41 34.81 8.73
CA GLY A 474 8.86 34.64 8.86
C GLY A 474 9.46 33.43 8.15
N GLN A 475 8.64 32.53 7.57
CA GLN A 475 9.09 31.41 6.76
C GLN A 475 9.25 31.85 5.30
N ARG A 476 10.41 31.58 4.71
CA ARG A 476 10.64 31.83 3.28
C ARG A 476 10.25 30.60 2.47
N PHE A 477 9.40 30.80 1.47
CA PHE A 477 8.98 29.82 0.48
C PHE A 477 9.56 30.16 -0.89
N LEU A 478 10.06 29.15 -1.60
CA LEU A 478 10.56 29.25 -2.97
C LEU A 478 9.66 28.44 -3.89
N TYR A 479 8.90 29.12 -4.74
CA TYR A 479 7.95 28.51 -5.65
C TYR A 479 8.64 28.23 -6.98
N ALA A 480 8.90 26.95 -7.26
CA ALA A 480 9.38 26.54 -8.58
C ALA A 480 8.31 26.87 -9.62
N GLN A 481 8.75 27.46 -10.73
CA GLN A 481 7.85 27.93 -11.77
C GLN A 481 7.56 26.80 -12.77
N GLU A 482 6.30 26.59 -13.10
CA GLU A 482 5.89 25.72 -14.21
C GLU A 482 6.50 26.19 -15.54
N PRO A 483 6.71 25.27 -16.52
CA PRO A 483 7.37 25.55 -17.80
C PRO A 483 6.99 26.87 -18.49
#